data_AF-A0A1C5GX56-F1
#
_entry.id   AF-A0A1C5GX56-F1
#
_cell.length_a   1.000
_cell.length_b   1.000
_cell.length_c   1.000
_cell.angle_alpha   90.00
_cell.angle_beta   90.00
_cell.angle_gamma   90.00
#
_symmetry.space_group_name_H-M   'P 1'
#
loop_
_entity.id
_entity.type
_entity.pdbx_description
1 polymer ?
#
loop_
_entity_poly.entity_id
_entity_poly.type
_entity_poly.pdbx_seq_one_letter_code
_entity_poly.pdbx_strand_id
1 'polypeptide(L)'
;MANDGPKTPPALATWAEVDPARFPFDPIEVPALVRTVVPTAGQSDLWAWTEAISAVLSDRFGPWAYRWYWGADEWEQWDWITSFPPPAEAPARAADSLLAWRRWLEGIAERFDRFLPLLDPAEAAGPGDLTATWESAIADLIRTTVAPVADDDSWQGRCRMVLQWFLTATGMPMESAEALVNNAVDHRFDYWMALTATDVIDVAERLSRDVLTLAGIAPAAITDNWPDSWPQSWPTWRATNTKGR
;
A
#
# COMPACT_ATOMS: atom_id res chain seq x y z
N MET A 1 -30.44 11.53 22.77
CA MET A 1 -29.21 11.92 22.05
C MET A 1 -28.05 11.26 22.78
N ALA A 2 -27.59 10.12 22.30
CA ALA A 2 -26.39 9.50 22.82
C ALA A 2 -25.19 10.31 22.29
N ASN A 3 -24.37 10.78 23.22
CA ASN A 3 -23.17 11.54 22.97
C ASN A 3 -22.06 10.51 22.72
N ASP A 4 -21.94 10.01 21.49
CA ASP A 4 -20.79 9.21 21.10
C ASP A 4 -19.59 10.16 21.07
N GLY A 5 -18.65 9.96 21.99
CA GLY A 5 -17.38 10.68 22.00
C GLY A 5 -16.66 10.56 20.66
N PRO A 6 -15.55 11.30 20.43
CA PRO A 6 -14.84 11.23 19.18
C PRO A 6 -14.45 9.77 18.89
N LYS A 7 -15.08 9.17 17.87
CA LYS A 7 -14.69 7.85 17.35
C LYS A 7 -13.22 7.95 16.99
N THR A 8 -12.38 7.12 17.60
CA THR A 8 -10.97 7.02 17.19
C THR A 8 -10.94 6.68 15.70
N PRO A 9 -10.20 7.44 14.88
CA PRO A 9 -10.10 7.15 13.45
C PRO A 9 -9.58 5.71 13.24
N PRO A 10 -10.09 4.96 12.25
CA PRO A 10 -9.54 3.66 11.92
C PRO A 10 -8.08 3.79 11.51
N ALA A 11 -7.24 2.90 12.03
CA ALA A 11 -5.79 2.94 11.79
C ALA A 11 -5.40 2.44 10.39
N LEU A 12 -6.27 1.65 9.74
CA LEU A 12 -6.01 0.98 8.45
C LEU A 12 -4.68 0.20 8.47
N ALA A 13 -4.35 -0.38 9.61
CA ALA A 13 -3.05 -0.99 9.87
C ALA A 13 -2.90 -2.36 9.17
N THR A 14 -4.02 -3.05 8.93
CA THR A 14 -4.01 -4.43 8.42
C THR A 14 -4.79 -4.57 7.11
N TRP A 15 -4.39 -5.53 6.28
CA TRP A 15 -5.12 -5.81 5.03
C TRP A 15 -6.60 -6.11 5.28
N ALA A 16 -6.91 -6.77 6.40
CA ALA A 16 -8.25 -7.07 6.85
C ALA A 16 -9.20 -5.85 6.94
N GLU A 17 -8.66 -4.66 7.16
CA GLU A 17 -9.42 -3.41 7.31
C GLU A 17 -9.67 -2.69 5.97
N VAL A 18 -8.93 -3.08 4.92
CA VAL A 18 -8.96 -2.42 3.60
C VAL A 18 -9.28 -3.35 2.43
N ASP A 19 -9.31 -4.66 2.66
CA ASP A 19 -9.59 -5.67 1.64
C ASP A 19 -10.92 -5.42 0.92
N PRO A 20 -10.90 -5.08 -0.39
CA PRO A 20 -12.10 -4.85 -1.19
C PRO A 20 -13.14 -5.97 -1.14
N ALA A 21 -12.72 -7.23 -0.93
CA ALA A 21 -13.61 -8.38 -0.84
C ALA A 21 -14.46 -8.39 0.43
N ARG A 22 -14.01 -7.71 1.49
CA ARG A 22 -14.72 -7.62 2.78
C ARG A 22 -15.72 -6.47 2.84
N PHE A 23 -15.60 -5.51 1.93
CA PHE A 23 -16.37 -4.28 1.95
C PHE A 23 -17.11 -4.09 0.61
N PRO A 24 -18.39 -4.51 0.53
CA PRO A 24 -19.24 -4.24 -0.62
C PRO A 24 -19.31 -2.75 -0.91
N PHE A 25 -19.15 -2.39 -2.18
CA PHE A 25 -19.07 -1.01 -2.61
C PHE A 25 -19.95 -0.78 -3.84
N ASP A 26 -20.85 0.20 -3.76
CA ASP A 26 -21.62 0.69 -4.90
C ASP A 26 -21.14 2.10 -5.27
N PRO A 27 -20.45 2.28 -6.41
CA PRO A 27 -19.94 3.58 -6.83
C PRO A 27 -21.05 4.60 -7.11
N ILE A 28 -22.29 4.15 -7.38
CA ILE A 28 -23.43 5.03 -7.70
C ILE A 28 -23.89 5.81 -6.46
N GLU A 29 -23.72 5.25 -5.26
CA GLU A 29 -24.13 5.89 -4.00
C GLU A 29 -23.21 7.03 -3.58
N VAL A 30 -21.92 6.99 -4.00
CA VAL A 30 -20.87 7.91 -3.51
C VAL A 30 -21.24 9.38 -3.72
N PRO A 31 -21.66 9.86 -4.92
CA PRO A 31 -21.96 11.27 -5.11
C PRO A 31 -23.15 11.76 -4.26
N ALA A 32 -24.10 10.88 -3.95
CA ALA A 32 -25.24 11.22 -3.10
C ALA A 32 -24.79 11.40 -1.64
N LEU A 33 -23.95 10.49 -1.13
CA LEU A 33 -23.40 10.55 0.21
C LEU A 33 -22.51 11.77 0.42
N VAL A 34 -21.63 12.07 -0.53
CA VAL A 34 -20.75 13.25 -0.45
C VAL A 34 -21.51 14.57 -0.38
N ARG A 35 -22.69 14.66 -1.04
CA ARG A 35 -23.53 15.86 -0.99
C ARG A 35 -24.36 16.00 0.29
N THR A 36 -24.37 15.01 1.18
CA THR A 36 -25.08 15.12 2.48
C THR A 36 -24.42 16.12 3.42
N VAL A 37 -23.13 16.39 3.23
CA VAL A 37 -22.36 17.38 3.99
C VAL A 37 -21.94 18.51 3.05
N VAL A 38 -22.43 19.73 3.31
CA VAL A 38 -22.14 20.89 2.47
C VAL A 38 -20.82 21.53 2.92
N PRO A 39 -19.83 21.72 2.03
CA PRO A 39 -18.60 22.42 2.39
C PRO A 39 -18.89 23.91 2.60
N THR A 40 -18.46 24.46 3.73
CA THR A 40 -18.51 25.91 4.00
C THR A 40 -17.20 26.59 3.57
N ALA A 41 -17.23 27.92 3.46
CA ALA A 41 -16.11 28.68 2.91
C ALA A 41 -15.01 28.93 3.95
N GLY A 42 -13.83 28.33 3.75
CA GLY A 42 -12.62 28.55 4.57
C GLY A 42 -11.76 27.28 4.65
N GLN A 43 -10.45 27.41 4.87
CA GLN A 43 -9.56 26.24 4.94
C GLN A 43 -9.82 25.37 6.18
N SER A 44 -10.08 25.99 7.34
CA SER A 44 -10.50 25.27 8.56
C SER A 44 -11.85 24.55 8.37
N ASP A 45 -12.74 25.14 7.56
CA ASP A 45 -14.06 24.62 7.26
C ASP A 45 -13.99 23.41 6.32
N LEU A 46 -13.04 23.42 5.39
CA LEU A 46 -12.77 22.30 4.48
C LEU A 46 -12.16 21.10 5.22
N TRP A 47 -11.30 21.32 6.22
CA TRP A 47 -10.80 20.23 7.07
C TRP A 47 -11.95 19.55 7.83
N ALA A 48 -12.78 20.35 8.50
CA ALA A 48 -13.95 19.84 9.24
C ALA A 48 -14.93 19.12 8.32
N TRP A 49 -15.16 19.65 7.11
CA TRP A 49 -15.96 18.98 6.09
C TRP A 49 -15.38 17.63 5.69
N THR A 50 -14.06 17.54 5.49
CA THR A 50 -13.42 16.30 5.03
C THR A 50 -13.46 15.20 6.09
N GLU A 51 -13.28 15.57 7.35
CA GLU A 51 -13.48 14.67 8.49
C GLU A 51 -14.94 14.19 8.58
N ALA A 52 -15.91 15.10 8.44
CA ALA A 52 -17.32 14.76 8.49
C ALA A 52 -17.71 13.79 7.36
N ILE A 53 -17.24 14.03 6.11
CA ILE A 53 -17.55 13.12 5.01
C ILE A 53 -16.80 11.79 5.12
N SER A 54 -15.59 11.76 5.66
CA SER A 54 -14.86 10.51 5.95
C SER A 54 -15.61 9.64 6.92
N ALA A 55 -16.21 10.22 7.96
CA ALA A 55 -17.05 9.49 8.89
C ALA A 55 -18.29 8.90 8.20
N VAL A 56 -18.98 9.69 7.36
CA VAL A 56 -20.16 9.21 6.60
C VAL A 56 -19.80 8.07 5.64
N LEU A 57 -18.70 8.21 4.91
CA LEU A 57 -18.25 7.19 3.96
C LEU A 57 -17.76 5.93 4.68
N SER A 58 -17.03 6.08 5.78
CA SER A 58 -16.57 4.97 6.61
C SER A 58 -17.73 4.20 7.26
N ASP A 59 -18.73 4.91 7.78
CA ASP A 59 -19.93 4.28 8.35
C ASP A 59 -20.72 3.50 7.28
N ARG A 60 -20.68 3.91 6.00
CA ARG A 60 -21.41 3.24 4.91
C ARG A 60 -20.63 2.12 4.22
N PHE A 61 -19.34 2.33 3.95
CA PHE A 61 -18.52 1.46 3.12
C PHE A 61 -17.46 0.70 3.92
N GLY A 62 -17.25 1.04 5.18
CA GLY A 62 -16.27 0.43 6.06
C GLY A 62 -15.00 1.28 6.23
N PRO A 63 -14.09 0.83 7.12
CA PRO A 63 -12.93 1.59 7.56
C PRO A 63 -12.07 2.15 6.43
N TRP A 64 -11.86 1.37 5.36
CA TRP A 64 -11.07 1.75 4.18
C TRP A 64 -11.47 3.07 3.53
N ALA A 65 -12.74 3.48 3.67
CA ALA A 65 -13.25 4.73 3.10
C ALA A 65 -13.00 5.95 4.00
N TYR A 66 -12.44 5.76 5.19
CA TYR A 66 -12.01 6.85 6.06
C TYR A 66 -10.67 7.40 5.61
N ARG A 67 -10.53 8.73 5.50
CA ARG A 67 -9.26 9.38 5.11
C ARG A 67 -8.60 8.76 3.89
N TRP A 68 -9.39 8.35 2.89
CA TRP A 68 -8.90 7.90 1.59
C TRP A 68 -8.05 8.94 0.84
N TYR A 69 -8.09 10.19 1.33
CA TYR A 69 -7.33 11.36 0.89
C TYR A 69 -6.17 11.68 1.87
N TRP A 70 -5.75 10.74 2.72
CA TRP A 70 -4.42 10.69 3.32
C TRP A 70 -3.85 9.25 3.25
N GLY A 71 -2.96 8.98 2.30
CA GLY A 71 -2.08 7.82 2.34
C GLY A 71 -1.27 7.83 3.64
N ALA A 72 -0.90 6.65 4.14
CA ALA A 72 -0.23 6.53 5.43
C ALA A 72 1.17 7.19 5.42
N ASP A 73 1.25 8.41 5.97
CA ASP A 73 2.25 8.92 6.92
C ASP A 73 1.96 10.40 7.22
N GLU A 74 2.11 10.80 8.48
CA GLU A 74 1.44 11.99 9.04
C GLU A 74 2.08 13.36 8.71
N TRP A 75 3.19 13.39 7.96
CA TRP A 75 3.96 14.63 7.84
C TRP A 75 4.30 15.08 6.43
N GLU A 76 4.13 14.26 5.40
CA GLU A 76 4.48 14.70 4.08
C GLU A 76 3.54 14.14 2.99
N GLN A 77 2.89 15.11 2.34
CA GLN A 77 2.42 15.14 0.95
C GLN A 77 1.03 14.60 0.58
N TRP A 78 0.15 15.59 0.43
CA TRP A 78 -0.73 15.80 -0.72
C TRP A 78 -1.16 14.55 -1.49
N ASP A 79 -2.13 13.91 -0.87
CA ASP A 79 -3.03 12.97 -1.48
C ASP A 79 -3.77 13.51 -2.71
N TRP A 80 -4.59 12.67 -3.35
CA TRP A 80 -5.47 12.94 -4.49
C TRP A 80 -6.28 14.23 -4.44
N ILE A 81 -6.37 14.89 -3.29
CA ILE A 81 -6.77 16.28 -3.13
C ILE A 81 -5.54 17.11 -2.77
N THR A 82 -4.71 17.42 -3.76
CA THR A 82 -3.46 18.21 -3.64
C THR A 82 -3.72 19.71 -3.43
N SER A 83 -4.99 20.11 -3.36
CA SER A 83 -5.48 21.43 -2.97
C SER A 83 -6.98 21.31 -2.79
N PHE A 84 -7.52 21.89 -1.71
CA PHE A 84 -8.97 21.96 -1.58
C PHE A 84 -9.52 22.77 -2.75
N PRO A 85 -10.37 22.19 -3.59
CA PRO A 85 -10.98 22.93 -4.68
C PRO A 85 -11.95 23.97 -4.10
N PRO A 86 -12.46 24.90 -4.93
CA PRO A 86 -13.59 25.72 -4.52
C PRO A 86 -14.71 24.86 -3.91
N PRO A 87 -15.41 25.31 -2.85
CA PRO A 87 -16.42 24.49 -2.17
C PRO A 87 -17.45 23.83 -3.09
N ALA A 88 -17.81 24.48 -4.21
CA ALA A 88 -18.73 23.92 -5.20
C ALA A 88 -18.19 22.67 -5.93
N GLU A 89 -16.88 22.54 -6.09
CA GLU A 89 -16.21 21.41 -6.75
C GLU A 89 -15.81 20.29 -5.76
N ALA A 90 -15.71 20.60 -4.46
CA ALA A 90 -15.21 19.67 -3.45
C ALA A 90 -15.97 18.33 -3.42
N PRO A 91 -17.32 18.30 -3.51
CA PRO A 91 -18.04 17.03 -3.52
C PRO A 91 -17.70 16.12 -4.70
N ALA A 92 -17.52 16.69 -5.89
CA ALA A 92 -17.17 15.92 -7.08
C ALA A 92 -15.77 15.33 -6.95
N ARG A 93 -14.79 16.15 -6.51
CA ARG A 93 -13.41 15.68 -6.32
C ARG A 93 -13.31 14.61 -5.25
N ALA A 94 -13.98 14.77 -4.12
CA ALA A 94 -14.02 13.75 -3.07
C ALA A 94 -14.56 12.41 -3.57
N ALA A 95 -15.65 12.44 -4.36
CA ALA A 95 -16.19 11.22 -4.98
C ALA A 95 -15.18 10.58 -5.94
N ASP A 96 -14.58 11.35 -6.83
CA ASP A 96 -13.58 10.86 -7.80
C ASP A 96 -12.35 10.27 -7.11
N SER A 97 -11.85 10.93 -6.06
CA SER A 97 -10.73 10.45 -5.25
C SER A 97 -11.06 9.14 -4.53
N LEU A 98 -12.26 8.99 -3.97
CA LEU A 98 -12.66 7.73 -3.32
C LEU A 98 -12.76 6.58 -4.32
N LEU A 99 -13.26 6.87 -5.54
CA LEU A 99 -13.30 5.88 -6.61
C LEU A 99 -11.89 5.51 -7.10
N ALA A 100 -10.96 6.46 -7.14
CA ALA A 100 -9.56 6.18 -7.44
C ALA A 100 -8.92 5.30 -6.36
N TRP A 101 -9.15 5.61 -5.08
CA TRP A 101 -8.74 4.79 -3.94
C TRP A 101 -9.23 3.37 -4.05
N ARG A 102 -10.54 3.19 -4.30
CA ARG A 102 -11.14 1.86 -4.43
C ARG A 102 -10.47 1.05 -5.54
N ARG A 103 -10.31 1.64 -6.73
CA ARG A 103 -9.66 0.94 -7.86
C ARG A 103 -8.21 0.58 -7.55
N TRP A 104 -7.50 1.44 -6.83
CA TRP A 104 -6.13 1.16 -6.43
C TRP A 104 -6.08 -0.01 -5.44
N LEU A 105 -6.94 -0.04 -4.43
CA LEU A 105 -7.07 -1.17 -3.49
C LEU A 105 -7.42 -2.47 -4.20
N GLU A 106 -8.32 -2.43 -5.18
CA GLU A 106 -8.65 -3.59 -6.04
C GLU A 106 -7.42 -4.09 -6.81
N GLY A 107 -6.61 -3.19 -7.36
CA GLY A 107 -5.34 -3.55 -8.00
C GLY A 107 -4.30 -4.16 -7.04
N ILE A 108 -4.28 -3.75 -5.77
CA ILE A 108 -3.46 -4.39 -4.73
C ILE A 108 -4.02 -5.78 -4.40
N ALA A 109 -5.34 -5.91 -4.24
CA ALA A 109 -6.00 -7.20 -3.98
C ALA A 109 -5.70 -8.23 -5.07
N GLU A 110 -5.78 -7.85 -6.35
CA GLU A 110 -5.44 -8.73 -7.48
C GLU A 110 -4.00 -9.29 -7.40
N ARG A 111 -3.07 -8.53 -6.83
CA ARG A 111 -1.68 -8.98 -6.63
C ARG A 111 -1.56 -9.90 -5.43
N PHE A 112 -2.29 -9.61 -4.36
CA PHE A 112 -2.34 -10.49 -3.19
C PHE A 112 -2.92 -11.84 -3.60
N ASP A 113 -4.01 -11.88 -4.36
CA ASP A 113 -4.60 -13.12 -4.90
C ASP A 113 -3.62 -13.90 -5.79
N ARG A 114 -2.73 -13.20 -6.51
CA ARG A 114 -1.70 -13.82 -7.34
C ARG A 114 -0.56 -14.43 -6.50
N PHE A 115 -0.08 -13.70 -5.50
CA PHE A 115 1.16 -14.06 -4.80
C PHE A 115 0.91 -14.90 -3.54
N LEU A 116 -0.12 -14.62 -2.74
CA LEU A 116 -0.36 -15.31 -1.46
C LEU A 116 -0.43 -16.84 -1.60
N PRO A 117 -1.09 -17.42 -2.62
CA PRO A 117 -1.13 -18.88 -2.79
C PRO A 117 0.25 -19.50 -3.09
N LEU A 118 1.20 -18.71 -3.61
CA LEU A 118 2.54 -19.17 -3.98
C LEU A 118 3.54 -19.10 -2.81
N LEU A 119 3.14 -18.47 -1.70
CA LEU A 119 3.98 -18.30 -0.52
C LEU A 119 3.83 -19.44 0.50
N ASP A 120 3.03 -20.47 0.18
CA ASP A 120 2.88 -21.63 1.05
C ASP A 120 4.17 -22.48 1.05
N PRO A 121 4.88 -22.59 2.19
CA PRO A 121 6.09 -23.40 2.28
C PRO A 121 5.85 -24.89 1.98
N ALA A 122 4.62 -25.38 2.14
CA ALA A 122 4.27 -26.78 1.86
C ALA A 122 4.18 -27.08 0.36
N GLU A 123 3.86 -26.08 -0.46
CA GLU A 123 3.70 -26.21 -1.91
C GLU A 123 4.97 -25.82 -2.68
N ALA A 124 5.91 -25.12 -2.02
CA ALA A 124 7.17 -24.70 -2.64
C ALA A 124 8.08 -25.89 -3.00
N ALA A 125 8.69 -25.85 -4.18
CA ALA A 125 9.61 -26.91 -4.63
C ALA A 125 10.90 -26.99 -3.79
N GLY A 126 11.21 -25.94 -3.04
CA GLY A 126 12.28 -25.86 -2.06
C GLY A 126 12.48 -24.44 -1.52
N PRO A 127 13.37 -24.24 -0.53
CA PRO A 127 13.56 -22.94 0.11
C PRO A 127 13.96 -21.80 -0.86
N GLY A 128 14.72 -22.10 -1.91
CA GLY A 128 15.12 -21.09 -2.91
C GLY A 128 13.98 -20.62 -3.80
N ASP A 129 13.03 -21.50 -4.11
CA ASP A 129 11.82 -21.17 -4.87
C ASP A 129 10.89 -20.27 -4.05
N LEU A 130 10.77 -20.56 -2.76
CA LEU A 130 10.03 -19.73 -1.82
C LEU A 130 10.68 -18.35 -1.64
N THR A 131 12.01 -18.27 -1.49
CA THR A 131 12.74 -16.98 -1.44
C THR A 131 12.50 -16.16 -2.70
N ALA A 132 12.67 -16.74 -3.89
CA ALA A 132 12.46 -16.03 -5.15
C ALA A 132 11.01 -15.54 -5.30
N THR A 133 10.03 -16.32 -4.84
CA THR A 133 8.61 -15.93 -4.87
C THR A 133 8.34 -14.75 -3.95
N TRP A 134 8.88 -14.76 -2.71
CA TRP A 134 8.79 -13.62 -1.79
C TRP A 134 9.40 -12.35 -2.38
N GLU A 135 10.62 -12.44 -2.91
CA GLU A 135 11.32 -11.30 -3.50
C GLU A 135 10.55 -10.73 -4.69
N SER A 136 9.99 -11.60 -5.53
CA SER A 136 9.16 -11.21 -6.68
C SER A 136 7.89 -10.49 -6.27
N ALA A 137 7.19 -11.00 -5.24
CA ALA A 137 5.97 -10.40 -4.72
C ALA A 137 6.25 -9.00 -4.17
N ILE A 138 7.29 -8.86 -3.33
CA ILE A 138 7.67 -7.59 -2.72
C ILE A 138 8.07 -6.56 -3.79
N ALA A 139 8.88 -6.96 -4.77
CA ALA A 139 9.31 -6.07 -5.85
C ALA A 139 8.14 -5.60 -6.73
N ASP A 140 7.19 -6.48 -7.06
CA ASP A 140 6.00 -6.12 -7.84
C ASP A 140 5.08 -5.15 -7.08
N LEU A 141 4.89 -5.38 -5.78
CA LEU A 141 4.09 -4.52 -4.91
C LEU A 141 4.70 -3.12 -4.78
N ILE A 142 6.00 -3.03 -4.53
CA ILE A 142 6.71 -1.74 -4.47
C ILE A 142 6.54 -0.97 -5.79
N ARG A 143 6.85 -1.61 -6.93
CA ARG A 143 6.71 -0.95 -8.24
C ARG A 143 5.29 -0.46 -8.51
N THR A 144 4.30 -1.27 -8.19
CA THR A 144 2.89 -0.92 -8.39
C THR A 144 2.46 0.23 -7.50
N THR A 145 2.98 0.25 -6.27
CA THR A 145 2.66 1.28 -5.28
C THR A 145 3.29 2.63 -5.66
N VAL A 146 4.52 2.61 -6.21
CA VAL A 146 5.29 3.81 -6.55
C VAL A 146 4.92 4.37 -7.92
N ALA A 147 4.49 3.55 -8.88
CA ALA A 147 4.19 3.99 -10.25
C ALA A 147 3.23 5.21 -10.35
N PRO A 148 2.17 5.32 -9.52
CA PRO A 148 1.28 6.48 -9.52
C PRO A 148 1.85 7.74 -8.84
N VAL A 149 2.95 7.63 -8.09
CA VAL A 149 3.46 8.67 -7.17
C VAL A 149 4.96 8.92 -7.29
N ALA A 150 5.60 8.49 -8.37
CA ALA A 150 7.07 8.52 -8.50
C ALA A 150 7.69 9.93 -8.42
N ASP A 151 6.88 10.98 -8.67
CA ASP A 151 7.27 12.39 -8.56
C ASP A 151 6.82 13.05 -7.23
N ASP A 152 6.28 12.27 -6.29
CA ASP A 152 5.84 12.70 -4.98
C ASP A 152 6.77 12.13 -3.91
N ASP A 153 6.93 12.85 -2.80
CA ASP A 153 7.89 12.50 -1.75
C ASP A 153 7.37 11.34 -0.84
N SER A 154 6.25 10.66 -1.20
CA SER A 154 5.33 9.93 -0.27
C SER A 154 5.36 8.44 -0.53
N TRP A 155 6.17 8.04 -1.51
CA TRP A 155 6.25 6.68 -1.98
C TRP A 155 6.70 5.74 -0.85
N GLN A 156 7.51 6.21 0.10
CA GLN A 156 8.00 5.46 1.25
C GLN A 156 6.86 5.03 2.16
N GLY A 157 5.99 5.96 2.59
CA GLY A 157 4.85 5.67 3.45
C GLY A 157 3.87 4.71 2.78
N ARG A 158 3.58 4.94 1.49
CA ARG A 158 2.75 4.02 0.70
C ARG A 158 3.35 2.63 0.57
N CYS A 159 4.67 2.53 0.33
CA CYS A 159 5.37 1.24 0.29
C CYS A 159 5.31 0.54 1.64
N ARG A 160 5.56 1.25 2.75
CA ARG A 160 5.48 0.68 4.09
C ARG A 160 4.08 0.14 4.37
N MET A 161 3.06 0.92 4.08
CA MET A 161 1.65 0.54 4.22
C MET A 161 1.29 -0.73 3.43
N VAL A 162 1.60 -0.77 2.13
CA VAL A 162 1.28 -1.93 1.28
C VAL A 162 2.05 -3.18 1.71
N LEU A 163 3.32 -3.05 2.09
CA LEU A 163 4.11 -4.19 2.56
C LEU A 163 3.61 -4.71 3.91
N GLN A 164 3.22 -3.83 4.83
CA GLN A 164 2.59 -4.23 6.10
C GLN A 164 1.26 -4.96 5.86
N TRP A 165 0.42 -4.47 4.94
CA TRP A 165 -0.78 -5.17 4.52
C TRP A 165 -0.48 -6.53 3.93
N PHE A 166 0.54 -6.64 3.07
CA PHE A 166 0.90 -7.92 2.47
C PHE A 166 1.33 -8.95 3.51
N LEU A 167 2.16 -8.54 4.48
CA LEU A 167 2.57 -9.42 5.57
C LEU A 167 1.40 -9.79 6.48
N THR A 168 0.52 -8.85 6.83
CA THR A 168 -0.66 -9.17 7.64
C THR A 168 -1.65 -10.08 6.92
N ALA A 169 -1.70 -10.04 5.57
CA ALA A 169 -2.48 -10.96 4.76
C ALA A 169 -1.97 -12.41 4.80
N THR A 170 -0.69 -12.65 5.12
CA THR A 170 -0.16 -14.02 5.38
C THR A 170 -0.47 -14.52 6.80
N GLY A 171 -1.15 -13.71 7.63
CA GLY A 171 -1.43 -14.00 9.02
C GLY A 171 -0.34 -13.52 10.00
N MET A 172 0.66 -12.77 9.53
CA MET A 172 1.67 -12.17 10.40
C MET A 172 1.04 -11.12 11.33
N PRO A 173 1.38 -11.10 12.64
CA PRO A 173 0.97 -10.03 13.53
C PRO A 173 1.47 -8.66 13.06
N MET A 174 0.65 -7.62 13.21
CA MET A 174 0.97 -6.27 12.74
C MET A 174 2.29 -5.72 13.30
N GLU A 175 2.56 -5.93 14.60
CA GLU A 175 3.81 -5.47 15.24
C GLU A 175 5.06 -6.09 14.57
N SER A 176 4.97 -7.37 14.19
CA SER A 176 6.06 -8.04 13.45
C SER A 176 6.17 -7.51 12.02
N ALA A 177 5.04 -7.33 11.33
CA ALA A 177 5.02 -6.79 9.98
C ALA A 177 5.63 -5.37 9.94
N GLU A 178 5.25 -4.51 10.86
CA GLU A 178 5.78 -3.15 11.01
C GLU A 178 7.29 -3.16 11.25
N ALA A 179 7.77 -3.95 12.21
CA ALA A 179 9.20 -4.02 12.53
C ALA A 179 10.04 -4.50 11.33
N LEU A 180 9.58 -5.53 10.60
CA LEU A 180 10.26 -6.05 9.42
C LEU A 180 10.29 -5.03 8.29
N VAL A 181 9.16 -4.36 8.02
CA VAL A 181 9.04 -3.38 6.96
C VAL A 181 9.88 -2.12 7.26
N ASN A 182 9.87 -1.63 8.49
CA ASN A 182 10.69 -0.49 8.91
C ASN A 182 12.20 -0.81 8.86
N ASN A 183 12.57 -2.06 9.10
CA ASN A 183 13.96 -2.50 8.92
C ASN A 183 14.36 -2.60 7.44
N ALA A 184 13.46 -2.98 6.55
CA ALA A 184 13.76 -3.10 5.12
C ALA A 184 13.72 -1.74 4.40
N VAL A 185 12.68 -0.95 4.66
CA VAL A 185 12.50 0.44 4.19
C VAL A 185 13.07 1.38 5.25
N ASP A 186 14.40 1.27 5.43
CA ASP A 186 15.15 1.97 6.47
C ASP A 186 15.35 3.47 6.19
N HIS A 187 16.13 4.10 7.08
CA HIS A 187 16.37 5.54 7.11
C HIS A 187 17.02 6.11 5.83
N ARG A 188 17.55 5.26 4.95
CA ARG A 188 18.10 5.70 3.66
C ARG A 188 17.05 6.41 2.81
N PHE A 189 15.78 6.05 3.01
CA PHE A 189 14.65 6.61 2.28
C PHE A 189 13.95 7.74 3.04
N ASP A 190 14.45 8.18 4.21
CA ASP A 190 13.81 9.24 5.01
C ASP A 190 13.84 10.62 4.33
N TYR A 191 14.63 10.77 3.27
CA TYR A 191 14.64 11.96 2.42
C TYR A 191 14.25 11.58 1.00
N TRP A 192 13.65 12.54 0.27
CA TRP A 192 13.27 12.28 -1.11
C TRP A 192 14.44 11.81 -1.95
N MET A 193 14.21 10.67 -2.60
CA MET A 193 15.06 10.12 -3.63
C MET A 193 14.19 9.31 -4.59
N ALA A 194 14.49 9.42 -5.88
CA ALA A 194 13.85 8.57 -6.89
C ALA A 194 14.24 7.10 -6.65
N LEU A 195 13.24 6.24 -6.52
CA LEU A 195 13.47 4.82 -6.27
C LEU A 195 14.10 4.14 -7.50
N THR A 196 15.30 3.58 -7.34
CA THR A 196 15.96 2.85 -8.42
C THR A 196 15.57 1.38 -8.43
N ALA A 197 15.80 0.69 -9.55
CA ALA A 197 15.61 -0.76 -9.62
C ALA A 197 16.47 -1.52 -8.60
N THR A 198 17.66 -0.99 -8.27
CA THR A 198 18.56 -1.58 -7.25
C THR A 198 17.95 -1.46 -5.87
N ASP A 199 17.30 -0.34 -5.55
CA ASP A 199 16.66 -0.13 -4.24
C ASP A 199 15.47 -1.08 -4.06
N VAL A 200 14.66 -1.28 -5.11
CA VAL A 200 13.55 -2.26 -5.08
C VAL A 200 14.06 -3.67 -4.78
N ILE A 201 15.15 -4.07 -5.44
CA ILE A 201 15.76 -5.39 -5.24
C ILE A 201 16.31 -5.52 -3.81
N ASP A 202 17.04 -4.52 -3.32
CA ASP A 202 17.61 -4.53 -1.97
C ASP A 202 16.52 -4.65 -0.89
N VAL A 203 15.43 -3.90 -1.02
CA VAL A 203 14.28 -4.01 -0.09
C VAL A 203 13.65 -5.40 -0.17
N ALA A 204 13.46 -5.95 -1.38
CA ALA A 204 12.89 -7.28 -1.57
C ALA A 204 13.77 -8.40 -0.99
N GLU A 205 15.08 -8.37 -1.23
CA GLU A 205 16.06 -9.33 -0.71
C GLU A 205 16.15 -9.26 0.84
N ARG A 206 16.14 -8.06 1.41
CA ARG A 206 16.17 -7.87 2.88
C ARG A 206 14.90 -8.35 3.53
N LEU A 207 13.74 -7.90 3.03
CA LEU A 207 12.46 -8.22 3.66
C LEU A 207 12.13 -9.71 3.56
N SER A 208 12.36 -10.33 2.39
CA SER A 208 12.16 -11.78 2.23
C SER A 208 13.03 -12.60 3.17
N ARG A 209 14.31 -12.23 3.31
CA ARG A 209 15.25 -12.88 4.24
C ARG A 209 14.76 -12.80 5.68
N ASP A 210 14.35 -11.62 6.13
CA ASP A 210 13.93 -11.41 7.51
C ASP A 210 12.61 -12.15 7.81
N VAL A 211 11.66 -12.16 6.86
CA VAL A 211 10.41 -12.92 6.96
C VAL A 211 10.67 -14.43 7.07
N LEU A 212 11.50 -14.98 6.18
CA LEU A 212 11.81 -16.41 6.17
C LEU A 212 12.60 -16.82 7.42
N THR A 213 13.53 -15.99 7.86
CA THR A 213 14.29 -16.21 9.10
C THR A 213 13.36 -16.25 10.31
N LEU A 214 12.39 -15.33 10.39
CA LEU A 214 11.39 -15.32 11.46
C LEU A 214 10.51 -16.59 11.44
N ALA A 215 10.21 -17.11 10.25
CA ALA A 215 9.48 -18.37 10.08
C ALA A 215 10.33 -19.63 10.36
N GLY A 216 11.61 -19.47 10.72
CA GLY A 216 12.54 -20.60 10.93
C GLY A 216 12.97 -21.31 9.65
N ILE A 217 12.72 -20.70 8.49
CA ILE A 217 13.11 -21.20 7.17
C ILE A 217 14.46 -20.59 6.85
N ALA A 218 15.50 -21.42 6.75
CA ALA A 218 16.82 -20.95 6.32
C ALA A 218 16.67 -20.37 4.89
N PRO A 219 16.92 -19.07 4.69
CA PRO A 219 16.90 -18.49 3.36
C PRO A 219 17.91 -19.24 2.51
N ALA A 220 17.57 -19.53 1.25
CA ALA A 220 18.58 -20.07 0.34
C ALA A 220 19.76 -19.09 0.30
N ALA A 221 20.99 -19.61 0.28
CA ALA A 221 22.15 -18.78 -0.02
C ALA A 221 21.88 -18.06 -1.35
N ILE A 222 22.37 -16.82 -1.50
CA ILE A 222 22.28 -16.07 -2.76
C ILE A 222 22.91 -16.93 -3.85
N THR A 223 22.09 -17.67 -4.57
CA THR A 223 22.50 -18.38 -5.78
C THR A 223 22.13 -17.49 -6.93
N ASP A 224 23.06 -17.24 -7.85
CA ASP A 224 22.81 -16.52 -9.12
C ASP A 224 21.77 -17.20 -10.04
N ASN A 225 21.04 -18.20 -9.53
CA ASN A 225 20.00 -18.96 -10.20
C ASN A 225 18.63 -18.26 -10.07
N TRP A 226 18.58 -17.01 -10.51
CA TRP A 226 17.31 -16.36 -10.81
C TRP A 226 16.79 -16.95 -12.13
N PRO A 227 15.49 -17.27 -12.29
CA PRO A 227 14.96 -17.72 -13.57
C PRO A 227 15.38 -16.77 -14.71
N ASP A 228 15.95 -17.34 -15.77
CA ASP A 228 16.41 -16.60 -16.97
C ASP A 228 15.28 -15.82 -17.66
N SER A 229 14.02 -16.14 -17.34
CA SER A 229 12.81 -15.53 -17.87
C SER A 229 11.90 -15.02 -16.76
N TRP A 230 12.00 -13.73 -16.48
CA TRP A 230 11.04 -12.99 -15.67
C TRP A 230 9.83 -12.55 -16.53
N PRO A 231 8.66 -12.28 -15.95
CA PRO A 231 7.52 -11.75 -16.69
C PRO A 231 7.91 -10.51 -17.52
N GLN A 232 7.41 -10.45 -18.77
CA GLN A 232 7.77 -9.44 -19.77
C GLN A 232 7.45 -8.01 -19.32
N SER A 233 8.38 -7.35 -18.62
CA SER A 233 8.48 -5.88 -18.42
C SER A 233 9.57 -5.47 -17.41
N TRP A 234 10.57 -6.33 -17.16
CA TRP A 234 11.68 -6.03 -16.26
C TRP A 234 12.92 -5.53 -17.03
N PRO A 235 13.61 -4.46 -16.58
CA PRO A 235 14.92 -4.11 -17.12
C PRO A 235 15.96 -5.16 -16.69
N THR A 236 16.53 -5.87 -17.65
CA THR A 236 17.63 -6.82 -17.46
C THR A 236 18.96 -6.11 -17.23
N TRP A 237 19.17 -5.51 -16.05
CA TRP A 237 20.42 -4.78 -15.77
C TRP A 237 21.58 -5.68 -15.31
N ARG A 238 21.31 -6.90 -14.81
CA ARG A 238 22.38 -7.88 -14.50
C ARG A 238 22.95 -8.59 -15.74
N ALA A 239 22.23 -8.61 -16.87
CA ALA A 239 22.76 -9.11 -18.15
C ALA A 239 23.90 -8.22 -18.71
N THR A 240 23.96 -6.95 -18.31
CA THR A 240 24.98 -6.00 -18.77
C THR A 240 26.22 -5.89 -17.87
N ASN A 241 26.18 -6.40 -16.63
CA ASN A 241 27.28 -6.27 -15.66
C ASN A 241 28.16 -7.51 -15.47
N THR A 242 27.94 -8.59 -16.22
CA THR A 242 28.85 -9.76 -16.24
C THR A 242 30.03 -9.61 -17.21
N LYS A 243 30.11 -8.51 -17.98
CA LYS A 243 31.31 -8.15 -18.76
C LYS A 243 32.17 -7.15 -18.00
N GLY A 244 32.79 -7.60 -16.90
CA GLY A 244 33.69 -6.73 -16.13
C GLY A 244 34.16 -7.31 -14.81
N ARG A 245 34.64 -8.55 -14.81
CA ARG A 245 35.64 -9.02 -13.83
C ARG A 245 36.83 -9.57 -14.60
#